data_AF-A0A1N7B3D1-F1
#
_entry.id   AF-A0A1N7B3D1-F1
#
_cell.length_a   1.000
_cell.length_b   1.000
_cell.length_c   1.000
_cell.angle_alpha   90.00
_cell.angle_beta   90.00
_cell.angle_gamma   90.00
#
_symmetry.space_group_name_H-M   'P 1'
#
loop_
_entity.id
_entity.type
_entity.pdbx_description
1 polymer ?
#
loop_
_entity_poly.entity_id
_entity_poly.type
_entity_poly.pdbx_seq_one_letter_code
_entity_poly.pdbx_strand_id
1 'polypeptide(L)'
;MQAFCLCAKRNNRRNKDHRGGLRVGIPLRLRRWADSRTRRPSFVRVPSCRERQMKNKIFSILATFILPIALFIFSPYWGAYFSDKKQLSYELLGKRGLTNLGSIESAWPGIKILYEDQDVSTGSFLTLAITNTGKVPIKREDFDSPIIARVVDSVPVLSYKITYSNPANLDIALSKVKEGISIAPMLLNPGDRFVVEIFSKAPLEIVDVTSRIVGIPNLSQTVPEPRTGFYVGLSSLAFTQNSSNLPFNNIPFWIVFALANILLIGTLLNLWFVILQPSKIAKITLSCFTTVIYALSIGAYTLCISYFVEILDLNKWLGLTILLSSITLSGYGATMLRRNYFPELKN
;
A
#
# COMPACT_ATOMS: atom_id res chain seq x y z
N MET A 1 27.05 21.28 -21.91
CA MET A 1 27.21 22.59 -22.56
C MET A 1 25.80 23.12 -22.84
N GLN A 2 25.28 23.96 -21.94
CA GLN A 2 24.13 24.88 -22.05
C GLN A 2 23.64 25.16 -20.62
N ALA A 3 24.02 26.32 -20.10
CA ALA A 3 23.64 26.83 -18.79
C ALA A 3 22.42 27.75 -18.97
N PHE A 4 21.33 27.46 -18.26
CA PHE A 4 20.19 28.39 -18.18
C PHE A 4 20.28 29.18 -16.88
N CYS A 5 20.55 30.47 -17.04
CA CYS A 5 20.57 31.50 -16.02
C CYS A 5 19.15 32.05 -15.86
N LEU A 6 18.54 31.94 -14.69
CA LEU A 6 17.26 32.60 -14.38
C LEU A 6 17.48 33.66 -13.30
N CYS A 7 17.42 34.91 -13.77
CA CYS A 7 17.57 36.13 -13.01
C CYS A 7 16.23 36.59 -12.41
N ALA A 8 16.34 37.40 -11.36
CA ALA A 8 15.32 37.81 -10.39
C ALA A 8 14.12 38.60 -10.96
N LYS A 9 13.00 38.59 -10.21
CA LYS A 9 12.07 39.73 -10.19
C LYS A 9 11.51 39.99 -8.79
N ARG A 10 12.14 40.96 -8.12
CA ARG A 10 11.81 41.51 -6.81
C ARG A 10 10.67 42.54 -6.99
N ASN A 11 9.47 42.24 -6.51
CA ASN A 11 8.31 43.11 -6.69
C ASN A 11 8.22 44.13 -5.55
N ASN A 12 8.62 45.36 -5.85
CA ASN A 12 8.58 46.53 -4.97
C ASN A 12 7.33 47.34 -5.31
N ARG A 13 6.29 47.32 -4.47
CA ARG A 13 5.12 48.20 -4.59
C ARG A 13 5.13 49.25 -3.47
N ARG A 14 5.66 50.43 -3.81
CA ARG A 14 5.30 51.73 -3.25
C ARG A 14 4.18 52.34 -4.09
N ASN A 15 3.13 52.82 -3.44
CA ASN A 15 2.19 53.86 -3.93
C ASN A 15 1.13 54.04 -2.84
N LYS A 16 0.57 55.21 -2.55
CA LYS A 16 0.87 56.61 -2.90
C LYS A 16 -0.07 57.41 -1.99
N ASP A 17 0.40 58.52 -1.47
CA ASP A 17 -0.43 59.52 -0.81
C ASP A 17 -1.54 60.04 -1.74
N HIS A 18 -2.75 60.20 -1.20
CA HIS A 18 -3.69 61.20 -1.69
C HIS A 18 -4.27 61.99 -0.52
N ARG A 19 -3.93 63.28 -0.50
CA ARG A 19 -4.57 64.33 0.30
C ARG A 19 -5.81 64.84 -0.45
N GLY A 20 -6.80 65.24 0.34
CA GLY A 20 -7.97 66.06 -0.02
C GLY A 20 -9.06 65.74 0.99
N GLY A 21 -9.50 66.60 1.91
CA GLY A 21 -9.56 68.05 1.90
C GLY A 21 -11.03 68.45 1.91
N LEU A 22 -11.67 68.50 3.08
CA LEU A 22 -12.92 69.26 3.29
C LEU A 22 -13.12 69.58 4.78
N ARG A 23 -13.05 70.88 5.08
CA ARG A 23 -13.46 71.49 6.35
C ARG A 23 -14.96 71.75 6.28
N VAL A 24 -15.70 71.38 7.32
CA VAL A 24 -16.95 72.05 7.72
C VAL A 24 -16.98 72.11 9.25
N GLY A 25 -17.28 73.29 9.79
CA GLY A 25 -17.11 73.63 11.20
C GLY A 25 -18.25 73.23 12.15
N ILE A 26 -17.87 73.12 13.44
CA ILE A 26 -18.45 73.72 14.67
C ILE A 26 -19.99 73.63 14.81
N PRO A 27 -20.55 73.03 15.89
CA PRO A 27 -20.55 73.73 17.17
C PRO A 27 -20.25 72.96 18.45
N LEU A 28 -19.69 73.75 19.38
CA LEU A 28 -19.59 73.52 20.81
C LEU A 28 -20.89 72.95 21.40
N ARG A 29 -20.78 71.81 22.09
CA ARG A 29 -21.73 71.43 23.14
C ARG A 29 -20.96 70.98 24.37
N LEU A 30 -20.82 71.92 25.30
CA LEU A 30 -20.51 71.67 26.70
C LEU A 30 -21.54 70.67 27.26
N ARG A 31 -21.06 69.49 27.67
CA ARG A 31 -21.75 68.70 28.69
C ARG A 31 -20.77 68.14 29.71
N ARG A 32 -20.91 68.74 30.89
CA ARG A 32 -20.50 68.35 32.23
C ARG A 32 -20.47 66.85 32.53
N TRP A 33 -19.56 66.54 33.45
CA TRP A 33 -19.65 65.51 34.50
C TRP A 33 -19.52 64.07 34.00
N ALA A 34 -18.93 63.13 34.71
CA ALA A 34 -18.07 63.03 35.88
C ALA A 34 -17.84 61.51 35.96
N ASP A 35 -16.73 61.09 36.56
CA ASP A 35 -16.50 59.71 37.00
C ASP A 35 -16.21 58.67 35.89
N SER A 36 -14.93 58.47 35.59
CA SER A 36 -14.46 57.22 35.00
C SER A 36 -13.15 56.80 35.64
N ARG A 37 -13.29 56.08 36.74
CA ARG A 37 -12.25 55.29 37.40
C ARG A 37 -11.28 54.69 36.40
N THR A 38 -10.01 55.05 36.57
CA THR A 38 -8.79 54.29 36.28
C THR A 38 -9.00 52.83 35.86
N ARG A 39 -9.37 52.58 34.60
CA ARG A 39 -9.16 51.27 33.97
C ARG A 39 -7.75 51.28 33.42
N ARG A 40 -6.86 50.59 34.12
CA ARG A 40 -5.50 50.31 33.64
C ARG A 40 -5.62 49.67 32.25
N PRO A 41 -4.93 50.18 31.22
CA PRO A 41 -4.95 49.57 29.90
C PRO A 41 -4.44 48.13 30.03
N SER A 42 -5.30 47.17 29.72
CA SER A 42 -4.92 45.76 29.58
C SER A 42 -3.89 45.69 28.46
N PHE A 43 -2.62 45.52 28.85
CA PHE A 43 -1.49 45.30 27.96
C PHE A 43 -1.77 44.04 27.14
N VAL A 44 -2.33 44.21 25.93
CA VAL A 44 -2.39 43.16 24.94
C VAL A 44 -0.94 42.88 24.54
N ARG A 45 -0.37 41.79 25.05
CA ARG A 45 0.97 41.32 24.63
C ARG A 45 0.89 41.00 23.15
N VAL A 46 1.33 41.94 22.32
CA VAL A 46 1.60 41.69 20.92
C VAL A 46 2.72 40.64 20.89
N PRO A 47 2.50 39.45 20.29
CA PRO A 47 3.55 38.43 20.22
C PRO A 47 4.77 39.05 19.55
N SER A 48 5.91 38.97 20.24
CA SER A 48 7.11 39.67 19.83
C SER A 48 7.51 39.24 18.41
N CYS A 49 7.82 40.20 17.54
CA CYS A 49 8.20 39.99 16.15
C CYS A 49 9.33 38.95 15.96
N ARG A 50 10.10 38.70 17.03
CA ARG A 50 11.18 37.72 17.13
C ARG A 50 10.71 36.26 16.99
N GLU A 51 9.51 35.93 17.46
CA GLU A 51 9.00 34.55 17.47
C GLU A 51 8.57 34.09 16.07
N ARG A 52 8.05 35.03 15.25
CA ARG A 52 7.68 34.76 13.85
C ARG A 52 8.91 34.53 12.96
N GLN A 53 10.04 35.16 13.28
CA GLN A 53 11.28 34.98 12.51
C GLN A 53 11.96 33.62 12.75
N MET A 54 11.82 33.02 13.94
CA MET A 54 12.49 31.74 14.23
C MET A 54 11.83 30.55 13.51
N LYS A 55 10.49 30.55 13.39
CA LYS A 55 9.76 29.47 12.69
C LYS A 55 10.10 29.38 11.20
N ASN A 56 10.29 30.53 10.52
CA ASN A 56 10.64 30.56 9.10
C ASN A 56 12.08 30.11 8.81
N LYS A 57 13.02 30.35 9.74
CA LYS A 57 14.42 29.91 9.59
C LYS A 57 14.55 28.39 9.72
N ILE A 58 13.83 27.77 10.67
CA ILE A 58 13.84 26.33 10.85
C ILE A 58 13.26 25.61 9.62
N PHE A 59 12.13 26.10 9.10
CA PHE A 59 11.52 25.50 7.90
C PHE A 59 12.42 25.61 6.66
N SER A 60 13.13 26.74 6.51
CA SER A 60 14.09 26.95 5.41
C SER A 60 15.29 26.00 5.50
N ILE A 61 15.84 25.80 6.70
CA ILE A 61 16.96 24.86 6.93
C ILE A 61 16.51 23.42 6.68
N LEU A 62 15.32 23.03 7.17
CA LEU A 62 14.73 21.71 6.87
C LEU A 62 14.57 21.50 5.37
N ALA A 63 13.98 22.45 4.64
CA ALA A 63 13.76 22.32 3.21
C ALA A 63 15.08 22.25 2.42
N THR A 64 16.11 22.98 2.84
CA THR A 64 17.38 23.07 2.10
C THR A 64 18.24 21.81 2.26
N PHE A 65 18.20 21.15 3.42
CA PHE A 65 19.04 19.97 3.68
C PHE A 65 18.29 18.65 3.56
N ILE A 66 17.03 18.58 3.99
CA ILE A 66 16.29 17.30 4.02
C ILE A 66 15.81 16.93 2.61
N LEU A 67 15.39 17.90 1.80
CA LEU A 67 14.90 17.62 0.45
C LEU A 67 15.99 17.01 -0.46
N PRO A 68 17.22 17.55 -0.55
CA PRO A 68 18.25 16.94 -1.39
C PRO A 68 18.70 15.57 -0.89
N ILE A 69 18.78 15.38 0.43
CA ILE A 69 19.14 14.08 1.03
C ILE A 69 18.04 13.05 0.70
N ALA A 70 16.76 13.41 0.88
CA ALA A 70 15.65 12.55 0.50
C ALA A 70 15.70 12.19 -0.99
N LEU A 71 15.84 13.19 -1.88
CA LEU A 71 15.94 12.95 -3.33
C LEU A 71 17.15 12.07 -3.69
N PHE A 72 18.30 12.26 -3.03
CA PHE A 72 19.49 11.44 -3.25
C PHE A 72 19.25 9.99 -2.84
N ILE A 73 18.63 9.75 -1.67
CA ILE A 73 18.24 8.42 -1.18
C ILE A 73 17.22 7.76 -2.12
N PHE A 74 16.27 8.52 -2.67
CA PHE A 74 15.28 8.00 -3.60
C PHE A 74 15.79 7.87 -5.05
N SER A 75 16.91 8.50 -5.42
CA SER A 75 17.41 8.51 -6.81
C SER A 75 17.71 7.13 -7.41
N PRO A 76 18.28 6.14 -6.68
CA PRO A 76 18.51 4.81 -7.24
C PRO A 76 17.21 4.05 -7.48
N TYR A 77 16.19 4.30 -6.66
CA TYR A 77 14.85 3.70 -6.80
C TYR A 77 14.11 4.25 -8.02
N TRP A 78 14.34 5.52 -8.37
CA TRP A 78 13.78 6.14 -9.58
C TRP A 78 14.20 5.37 -10.84
N GLY A 79 15.50 5.09 -11.02
CA GLY A 79 16.01 4.39 -12.22
C GLY A 79 15.40 3.00 -12.41
N ALA A 80 15.22 2.24 -11.33
CA ALA A 80 14.54 0.94 -11.37
C ALA A 80 13.04 1.07 -11.71
N TYR A 81 12.39 2.15 -11.26
CA TYR A 81 10.99 2.42 -11.55
C TYR A 81 10.73 2.83 -13.01
N PHE A 82 11.71 3.42 -13.71
CA PHE A 82 11.56 3.84 -15.12
C PHE A 82 12.29 2.94 -16.12
N SER A 83 12.84 1.81 -15.69
CA SER A 83 13.43 0.86 -16.63
C SER A 83 12.32 0.10 -17.38
N ASP A 84 12.13 0.45 -18.64
CA ASP A 84 11.25 -0.21 -19.60
C ASP A 84 11.78 -1.62 -19.94
N LYS A 85 11.51 -2.58 -19.05
CA LYS A 85 11.87 -3.98 -19.25
C LYS A 85 10.64 -4.80 -19.64
N LYS A 86 10.78 -5.59 -20.70
CA LYS A 86 9.88 -6.70 -21.02
C LYS A 86 10.19 -7.84 -20.08
N GLN A 87 9.17 -8.40 -19.44
CA GLN A 87 9.31 -9.55 -18.55
C GLN A 87 8.06 -10.41 -18.66
N LEU A 88 8.26 -11.72 -18.77
CA LEU A 88 7.18 -12.68 -18.80
C LEU A 88 7.46 -13.69 -17.69
N SER A 89 6.50 -13.87 -16.79
CA SER A 89 6.59 -14.82 -15.70
C SER A 89 5.54 -15.90 -15.80
N TYR A 90 5.82 -17.03 -15.16
CA TYR A 90 4.85 -18.08 -14.96
C TYR A 90 4.79 -18.49 -13.48
N GLU A 91 3.62 -18.91 -13.05
CA GLU A 91 3.32 -19.29 -11.67
C GLU A 91 2.56 -20.61 -11.66
N LEU A 92 2.99 -21.56 -10.82
CA LEU A 92 2.24 -22.78 -10.56
C LEU A 92 1.24 -22.51 -9.44
N LEU A 93 -0.02 -22.32 -9.80
CA LEU A 93 -1.07 -21.96 -8.84
C LEU A 93 -1.51 -23.13 -7.97
N GLY A 94 -1.40 -24.35 -8.49
CA GLY A 94 -1.74 -25.54 -7.74
C GLY A 94 -1.67 -26.82 -8.56
N LYS A 95 -1.54 -27.92 -7.82
CA LYS A 95 -1.66 -29.29 -8.31
C LYS A 95 -2.76 -29.95 -7.51
N ARG A 96 -3.77 -30.48 -8.19
CA ARG A 96 -4.90 -31.17 -7.58
C ARG A 96 -4.98 -32.56 -8.19
N GLY A 97 -4.62 -33.59 -7.44
CA GLY A 97 -4.95 -34.96 -7.84
C GLY A 97 -6.46 -35.14 -7.83
N LEU A 98 -7.01 -35.85 -8.82
CA LEU A 98 -8.34 -36.45 -8.69
C LEU A 98 -8.38 -37.32 -7.44
N THR A 99 -7.28 -38.02 -7.16
CA THR A 99 -7.08 -38.83 -5.96
C THR A 99 -6.20 -38.15 -4.91
N ASN A 100 -6.74 -37.13 -4.23
CA ASN A 100 -6.56 -37.06 -2.76
C ASN A 100 -7.45 -38.10 -2.05
N LEU A 101 -7.87 -39.12 -2.81
CA LEU A 101 -8.85 -40.14 -2.53
C LEU A 101 -8.15 -41.51 -2.51
N GLY A 102 -7.03 -41.62 -1.80
CA GLY A 102 -6.61 -42.94 -1.27
C GLY A 102 -7.75 -43.61 -0.47
N SER A 103 -8.77 -42.82 -0.11
CA SER A 103 -10.06 -43.24 0.42
C SER A 103 -11.06 -43.80 -0.59
N ILE A 104 -11.04 -43.53 -1.91
CA ILE A 104 -12.12 -44.03 -2.79
C ILE A 104 -11.98 -45.51 -3.07
N GLU A 105 -10.80 -45.99 -3.46
CA GLU A 105 -10.63 -47.42 -3.75
C GLU A 105 -10.78 -48.26 -2.46
N SER A 106 -10.38 -47.71 -1.31
CA SER A 106 -10.57 -48.33 0.00
C SER A 106 -12.01 -48.22 0.55
N ALA A 107 -12.74 -47.13 0.29
CA ALA A 107 -14.12 -46.96 0.74
C ALA A 107 -15.15 -47.56 -0.23
N TRP A 108 -14.82 -47.65 -1.53
CA TRP A 108 -15.72 -48.08 -2.60
C TRP A 108 -14.97 -48.90 -3.67
N PRO A 109 -14.55 -50.13 -3.34
CA PRO A 109 -13.90 -51.02 -4.29
C PRO A 109 -14.81 -51.27 -5.50
N GLY A 110 -14.32 -50.97 -6.70
CA GLY A 110 -15.05 -51.14 -7.97
C GLY A 110 -15.49 -49.85 -8.67
N ILE A 111 -15.36 -48.68 -8.03
CA ILE A 111 -15.58 -47.40 -8.72
C ILE A 111 -14.37 -47.08 -9.62
N LYS A 112 -14.63 -46.85 -10.92
CA LYS A 112 -13.64 -46.38 -11.89
C LYS A 112 -14.01 -44.99 -12.40
N ILE A 113 -13.03 -44.10 -12.51
CA ILE A 113 -13.20 -42.77 -13.12
C ILE A 113 -12.62 -42.85 -14.53
N LEU A 114 -13.48 -42.67 -15.53
CA LEU A 114 -13.09 -42.68 -16.94
C LEU A 114 -13.21 -41.27 -17.54
N TYR A 115 -12.27 -40.91 -18.40
CA TYR A 115 -12.34 -39.74 -19.27
C TYR A 115 -12.04 -40.19 -20.70
N GLU A 116 -12.99 -40.00 -21.62
CA GLU A 116 -12.89 -40.51 -23.01
C GLU A 116 -12.50 -42.00 -23.05
N ASP A 117 -13.19 -42.82 -22.24
CA ASP A 117 -12.94 -44.26 -22.06
C ASP A 117 -11.55 -44.64 -21.51
N GLN A 118 -10.75 -43.65 -21.09
CA GLN A 118 -9.46 -43.89 -20.44
C GLN A 118 -9.61 -43.82 -18.93
N ASP A 119 -9.04 -44.81 -18.23
CA ASP A 119 -8.93 -44.77 -16.78
C ASP A 119 -8.04 -43.61 -16.32
N VAL A 120 -8.65 -42.69 -15.58
CA VAL A 120 -8.03 -41.49 -15.00
C VAL A 120 -8.15 -41.47 -13.48
N SER A 121 -8.28 -42.64 -12.86
CA SER A 121 -8.26 -42.80 -11.41
C SER A 121 -7.11 -42.03 -10.75
N THR A 122 -5.89 -42.09 -11.31
CA THR A 122 -4.72 -41.35 -10.79
C THR A 122 -4.51 -39.96 -11.43
N GLY A 123 -5.52 -39.45 -12.13
CA GLY A 123 -5.42 -38.22 -12.90
C GLY A 123 -5.16 -37.00 -12.02
N SER A 124 -4.61 -35.96 -12.64
CA SER A 124 -4.30 -34.71 -11.92
C SER A 124 -4.56 -33.48 -12.79
N PHE A 125 -5.01 -32.42 -12.11
CA PHE A 125 -5.09 -31.08 -12.64
C PHE A 125 -3.88 -30.27 -12.19
N LEU A 126 -3.24 -29.61 -13.13
CA LEU A 126 -2.20 -28.61 -12.87
C LEU A 126 -2.68 -27.26 -13.39
N THR A 127 -2.51 -26.22 -12.60
CA THR A 127 -2.93 -24.86 -12.95
C THR A 127 -1.71 -23.97 -13.12
N LEU A 128 -1.48 -23.52 -14.36
CA LEU A 128 -0.37 -22.66 -14.76
C LEU A 128 -0.88 -21.26 -15.08
N ALA A 129 -0.38 -20.24 -14.39
CA ALA A 129 -0.63 -18.85 -14.74
C ALA A 129 0.56 -18.27 -15.51
N ILE A 130 0.28 -17.48 -16.55
CA ILE A 130 1.28 -16.73 -17.31
C ILE A 130 0.89 -15.26 -17.25
N THR A 131 1.86 -14.40 -16.93
CA THR A 131 1.64 -12.96 -16.73
C THR A 131 2.77 -12.16 -17.38
N ASN A 132 2.44 -11.10 -18.12
CA ASN A 132 3.43 -10.08 -18.48
C ASN A 132 3.68 -9.18 -17.25
N THR A 133 4.74 -9.46 -16.52
CA THR A 133 5.19 -8.69 -15.35
C THR A 133 6.06 -7.49 -15.72
N GLY A 134 6.39 -7.35 -17.01
CA GLY A 134 7.15 -6.21 -17.54
C GLY A 134 6.34 -4.93 -17.59
N LYS A 135 7.03 -3.81 -17.89
CA LYS A 135 6.42 -2.48 -18.04
C LYS A 135 6.07 -2.12 -19.48
N VAL A 136 6.47 -2.97 -20.41
CA VAL A 136 6.31 -2.76 -21.85
C VAL A 136 5.47 -3.90 -22.43
N PRO A 137 4.57 -3.63 -23.38
CA PRO A 137 3.87 -4.67 -24.12
C PRO A 137 4.84 -5.63 -24.83
N ILE A 138 4.46 -6.91 -24.85
CA ILE A 138 5.08 -7.94 -25.67
C ILE A 138 4.16 -8.16 -26.86
N LYS A 139 4.58 -7.70 -28.03
CA LYS A 139 3.79 -7.82 -29.25
C LYS A 139 3.91 -9.22 -29.83
N ARG A 140 2.96 -9.60 -30.68
CA ARG A 140 3.02 -10.87 -31.42
C ARG A 140 4.31 -11.02 -32.25
N GLU A 141 4.80 -9.93 -32.83
CA GLU A 141 6.05 -9.87 -33.62
C GLU A 141 7.33 -10.04 -32.77
N ASP A 142 7.24 -9.91 -31.45
CA ASP A 142 8.39 -10.14 -30.56
C ASP A 142 8.67 -11.63 -30.32
N PHE A 143 7.73 -12.52 -30.65
CA PHE A 143 7.88 -13.96 -30.46
C PHE A 143 8.56 -14.58 -31.68
N ASP A 144 9.73 -15.18 -31.46
CA ASP A 144 10.40 -16.04 -32.44
C ASP A 144 9.91 -17.49 -32.32
N SER A 145 9.41 -17.89 -31.14
CA SER A 145 8.82 -19.21 -30.88
C SER A 145 7.60 -19.13 -29.96
N PRO A 146 6.66 -20.10 -30.00
CA PRO A 146 5.57 -20.18 -29.03
C PRO A 146 6.08 -20.37 -27.60
N ILE A 147 5.22 -20.18 -26.61
CA ILE A 147 5.51 -20.54 -25.22
C ILE A 147 5.22 -22.02 -25.04
N ILE A 148 6.20 -22.80 -24.62
CA ILE A 148 6.09 -24.23 -24.40
C ILE A 148 6.20 -24.50 -22.90
N ALA A 149 5.11 -24.98 -22.30
CA ALA A 149 5.13 -25.51 -20.94
C ALA A 149 5.42 -27.01 -21.01
N ARG A 150 6.66 -27.39 -20.69
CA ARG A 150 7.11 -28.78 -20.78
C ARG A 150 6.73 -29.54 -19.52
N VAL A 151 6.19 -30.73 -19.73
CA VAL A 151 5.80 -31.66 -18.67
C VAL A 151 6.74 -32.86 -18.68
N VAL A 152 6.86 -33.56 -17.57
CA VAL A 152 7.71 -34.76 -17.49
C VAL A 152 7.28 -35.78 -18.55
N ASP A 153 8.24 -36.24 -19.38
CA ASP A 153 8.07 -36.99 -20.64
C ASP A 153 7.20 -38.27 -20.56
N SER A 154 6.88 -38.74 -19.36
CA SER A 154 6.09 -39.96 -19.12
C SER A 154 4.59 -39.72 -18.94
N VAL A 155 4.13 -38.47 -18.81
CA VAL A 155 2.73 -38.18 -18.45
C VAL A 155 1.97 -37.53 -19.61
N PRO A 156 1.05 -38.25 -20.27
CA PRO A 156 0.27 -37.67 -21.36
C PRO A 156 -0.72 -36.63 -20.83
N VAL A 157 -0.67 -35.43 -21.43
CA VAL A 157 -1.72 -34.41 -21.29
C VAL A 157 -2.98 -34.91 -22.00
N LEU A 158 -4.08 -35.06 -21.27
CA LEU A 158 -5.35 -35.52 -21.83
C LEU A 158 -6.16 -34.35 -22.37
N SER A 159 -6.27 -33.28 -21.60
CA SER A 159 -7.08 -32.11 -21.94
C SER A 159 -6.49 -30.84 -21.33
N TYR A 160 -6.86 -29.68 -21.89
CA TYR A 160 -6.47 -28.38 -21.37
C TYR A 160 -7.55 -27.35 -21.67
N LYS A 161 -7.63 -26.31 -20.83
CA LYS A 161 -8.54 -25.18 -21.03
C LYS A 161 -8.01 -23.91 -20.38
N ILE A 162 -8.49 -22.77 -20.87
CA ILE A 162 -8.32 -21.48 -20.19
C ILE A 162 -9.40 -21.37 -19.11
N THR A 163 -8.98 -21.17 -17.86
CA THR A 163 -9.90 -21.00 -16.72
C THR A 163 -10.07 -19.54 -16.32
N TYR A 164 -9.11 -18.68 -16.68
CA TYR A 164 -9.14 -17.26 -16.38
C TYR A 164 -8.30 -16.48 -17.40
N SER A 165 -8.76 -15.27 -17.75
CA SER A 165 -8.03 -14.29 -18.54
C SER A 165 -8.34 -12.88 -18.06
N ASN A 166 -7.32 -12.03 -18.02
CA ASN A 166 -7.44 -10.60 -17.80
C ASN A 166 -6.50 -9.86 -18.77
N PRO A 167 -7.04 -9.08 -19.71
CA PRO A 167 -8.46 -8.88 -19.97
C PRO A 167 -9.16 -10.16 -20.47
N ALA A 168 -10.49 -10.21 -20.38
CA ALA A 168 -11.26 -11.40 -20.72
C ALA A 168 -11.16 -11.79 -22.22
N ASN A 169 -10.84 -10.84 -23.09
CA ASN A 169 -10.77 -10.98 -24.55
C ASN A 169 -9.36 -11.28 -25.09
N LEU A 170 -8.47 -11.86 -24.29
CA LEU A 170 -7.18 -12.35 -24.78
C LEU A 170 -7.39 -13.54 -25.75
N ASP A 171 -6.89 -13.40 -26.98
CA ASP A 171 -6.98 -14.41 -28.03
C ASP A 171 -5.92 -15.52 -27.82
N ILE A 172 -6.18 -16.38 -26.84
CA ILE A 172 -5.25 -17.41 -26.39
C ILE A 172 -5.51 -18.70 -27.17
N ALA A 173 -4.62 -19.03 -28.09
CA ALA A 173 -4.64 -20.33 -28.78
C ALA A 173 -3.69 -21.33 -28.13
N LEU A 174 -4.24 -22.48 -27.73
CA LEU A 174 -3.53 -23.59 -27.09
C LEU A 174 -3.49 -24.82 -28.02
N SER A 175 -2.34 -25.47 -28.12
CA SER A 175 -2.18 -26.75 -28.83
C SER A 175 -1.39 -27.77 -28.00
N LYS A 176 -1.73 -29.05 -28.13
CA LYS A 176 -0.94 -30.14 -27.57
C LYS A 176 0.33 -30.35 -28.39
N VAL A 177 1.47 -30.49 -27.73
CA VAL A 177 2.75 -30.89 -28.34
C VAL A 177 3.30 -32.13 -27.64
N LYS A 178 4.31 -32.77 -28.21
CA LYS A 178 4.90 -34.01 -27.67
C LYS A 178 5.35 -33.85 -26.20
N GLU A 179 5.94 -32.69 -25.90
CA GLU A 179 6.58 -32.39 -24.61
C GLU A 179 5.64 -31.66 -23.62
N GLY A 180 4.38 -31.41 -23.96
CA GLY A 180 3.45 -30.65 -23.11
C GLY A 180 2.42 -29.83 -23.88
N ILE A 181 2.30 -28.55 -23.55
CA ILE A 181 1.36 -27.61 -24.19
C ILE A 181 2.11 -26.44 -24.79
N SER A 182 1.72 -26.07 -26.02
CA SER A 182 2.19 -24.90 -26.74
C SER A 182 1.10 -23.82 -26.70
N ILE A 183 1.51 -22.59 -26.38
CA ILE A 183 0.68 -21.40 -26.43
C ILE A 183 1.18 -20.52 -27.58
N ALA A 184 0.28 -20.19 -28.51
CA ALA A 184 0.64 -19.42 -29.69
C ALA A 184 1.06 -17.97 -29.34
N PRO A 185 1.95 -17.36 -30.14
CA PRO A 185 2.29 -15.94 -30.03
C PRO A 185 1.07 -15.00 -29.99
N MET A 186 1.03 -14.09 -29.02
CA MET A 186 -0.07 -13.13 -28.86
C MET A 186 0.43 -11.78 -28.34
N LEU A 187 -0.42 -10.75 -28.39
CA LEU A 187 -0.14 -9.47 -27.73
C LEU A 187 -0.41 -9.61 -26.23
N LEU A 188 0.59 -9.28 -25.41
CA LEU A 188 0.46 -9.21 -23.95
C LEU A 188 0.87 -7.82 -23.47
N ASN A 189 -0.08 -7.03 -22.98
CA ASN A 189 0.20 -5.76 -22.33
C ASN A 189 0.72 -5.97 -20.89
N PRO A 190 1.37 -4.96 -20.29
CA PRO A 190 1.76 -5.01 -18.87
C PRO A 190 0.56 -5.37 -17.97
N GLY A 191 0.72 -6.42 -17.16
CA GLY A 191 -0.32 -6.91 -16.25
C GLY A 191 -1.33 -7.87 -16.89
N ASP A 192 -1.28 -8.08 -18.20
CA ASP A 192 -2.12 -9.10 -18.85
C ASP A 192 -1.74 -10.48 -18.31
N ARG A 193 -2.77 -11.24 -17.94
CA ARG A 193 -2.65 -12.53 -17.25
C ARG A 193 -3.66 -13.53 -17.78
N PHE A 194 -3.24 -14.78 -17.94
CA PHE A 194 -4.16 -15.87 -18.19
C PHE A 194 -3.74 -17.12 -17.42
N VAL A 195 -4.71 -18.03 -17.21
CA VAL A 195 -4.53 -19.27 -16.46
C VAL A 195 -4.98 -20.44 -17.30
N VAL A 196 -4.08 -21.40 -17.47
CA VAL A 196 -4.29 -22.66 -18.15
C VAL A 196 -4.46 -23.75 -17.10
N GLU A 197 -5.55 -24.51 -17.17
CA GLU A 197 -5.72 -25.75 -16.42
C GLU A 197 -5.42 -26.93 -17.34
N ILE A 198 -4.52 -27.79 -16.90
CA ILE A 198 -3.99 -28.93 -17.64
C ILE A 198 -4.45 -30.19 -16.91
N PHE A 199 -5.14 -31.07 -17.63
CA PHE A 199 -5.57 -32.36 -17.12
C PHE A 199 -4.74 -33.50 -17.72
N SER A 200 -4.34 -34.43 -16.86
CA SER A 200 -3.46 -35.53 -17.23
C SER A 200 -3.84 -36.81 -16.50
N LYS A 201 -3.42 -37.95 -17.05
CA LYS A 201 -3.74 -39.28 -16.52
C LYS A 201 -3.04 -39.61 -15.19
N ALA A 202 -1.88 -39.01 -14.94
CA ALA A 202 -1.05 -39.23 -13.76
C ALA A 202 -0.65 -37.88 -13.14
N PRO A 203 -0.05 -37.84 -11.93
CA PRO A 203 0.46 -36.60 -11.35
C PRO A 203 1.42 -35.85 -12.28
N LEU A 204 1.02 -34.66 -12.74
CA LEU A 204 1.81 -33.83 -13.66
C LEU A 204 2.79 -32.94 -12.90
N GLU A 205 3.97 -32.74 -13.48
CA GLU A 205 4.93 -31.71 -13.05
C GLU A 205 5.43 -30.96 -14.28
N ILE A 206 5.52 -29.64 -14.15
CA ILE A 206 6.13 -28.79 -15.17
C ILE A 206 7.63 -28.80 -14.94
N VAL A 207 8.39 -29.25 -15.94
CA VAL A 207 9.85 -29.26 -15.92
C VAL A 207 10.36 -27.84 -16.10
N ASP A 208 9.86 -27.15 -17.13
CA ASP A 208 10.13 -25.75 -17.37
C ASP A 208 9.08 -25.12 -18.32
N VAL A 209 9.15 -23.80 -18.45
CA VAL A 209 8.38 -23.04 -19.43
C VAL A 209 9.34 -22.21 -20.26
N THR A 210 9.41 -22.50 -21.55
CA THR A 210 10.40 -21.90 -22.47
C THR A 210 9.73 -21.14 -23.60
N SER A 211 10.37 -20.08 -24.08
CA SER A 211 9.98 -19.32 -25.28
C SER A 211 11.15 -18.44 -25.71
N ARG A 212 11.23 -18.09 -26.99
CA ARG A 212 12.19 -17.13 -27.51
C ARG A 212 11.48 -15.84 -27.87
N ILE A 213 11.66 -14.81 -27.03
CA ILE A 213 10.99 -13.51 -27.15
C ILE A 213 12.03 -12.40 -27.14
N VAL A 214 11.90 -11.42 -28.03
CA VAL A 214 12.80 -10.27 -28.13
C VAL A 214 12.87 -9.50 -26.81
N GLY A 215 14.06 -9.41 -26.23
CA GLY A 215 14.32 -8.69 -24.98
C GLY A 215 13.97 -9.46 -23.70
N ILE A 216 13.52 -10.73 -23.80
CA ILE A 216 13.26 -11.60 -22.65
C ILE A 216 14.16 -12.84 -22.78
N PRO A 217 15.30 -12.90 -22.07
CA PRO A 217 16.24 -14.00 -22.22
C PRO A 217 15.69 -15.32 -21.67
N ASN A 218 14.93 -15.27 -20.57
CA ASN A 218 14.32 -16.42 -19.90
C ASN A 218 12.99 -16.00 -19.28
N LEU A 219 12.04 -16.93 -19.20
CA LEU A 219 10.81 -16.73 -18.43
C LEU A 219 11.12 -16.95 -16.94
N SER A 220 10.70 -16.01 -16.08
CA SER A 220 10.94 -16.14 -14.65
C SER A 220 9.83 -16.96 -13.99
N GLN A 221 10.17 -18.05 -13.31
CA GLN A 221 9.24 -18.73 -12.42
C GLN A 221 9.00 -17.86 -11.19
N THR A 222 7.80 -17.35 -11.03
CA THR A 222 7.38 -16.74 -9.78
C THR A 222 6.91 -17.87 -8.87
N VAL A 223 7.68 -18.15 -7.83
CA VAL A 223 7.17 -18.92 -6.70
C VAL A 223 6.15 -18.00 -6.02
N PRO A 224 4.89 -18.41 -5.83
CA PRO A 224 3.96 -17.63 -5.03
C PRO A 224 4.66 -17.37 -3.70
N GLU A 225 4.91 -16.09 -3.38
CA GLU A 225 5.45 -15.77 -2.06
C GLU A 225 4.50 -16.43 -1.05
N PRO A 226 5.03 -17.18 -0.06
CA PRO A 226 4.19 -17.65 1.02
C PRO A 226 3.46 -16.42 1.53
N ARG A 227 2.14 -16.48 1.44
CA ARG A 227 1.23 -15.35 1.63
C ARG A 227 1.39 -14.80 3.04
N THR A 228 2.35 -13.91 3.24
CA THR A 228 2.76 -13.35 4.53
C THR A 228 2.11 -11.97 4.67
N GLY A 229 0.80 -11.95 4.91
CA GLY A 229 0.03 -10.71 4.95
C GLY A 229 -1.37 -10.91 5.53
N PHE A 230 -2.00 -9.79 5.89
CA PHE A 230 -3.39 -9.81 6.33
C PHE A 230 -4.35 -9.93 5.18
N TYR A 231 -5.23 -10.91 5.27
CA TYR A 231 -6.38 -11.03 4.39
C TYR A 231 -7.62 -10.61 5.17
N VAL A 232 -8.00 -9.34 5.02
CA VAL A 232 -9.36 -8.94 5.36
C VAL A 232 -10.24 -9.38 4.20
N GLY A 233 -10.73 -10.62 4.28
CA GLY A 233 -11.81 -11.07 3.43
C GLY A 233 -13.05 -10.26 3.79
N LEU A 234 -13.38 -9.24 2.99
CA LEU A 234 -14.69 -8.63 3.04
C LEU A 234 -15.66 -9.66 2.44
N SER A 235 -16.16 -10.55 3.28
CA SER A 235 -17.32 -11.36 2.93
C SER A 235 -18.50 -10.39 2.81
N SER A 236 -18.86 -10.03 1.58
CA SER A 236 -20.14 -9.38 1.38
C SER A 236 -21.21 -10.35 1.87
N LEU A 237 -22.02 -9.93 2.85
CA LEU A 237 -23.22 -10.65 3.29
C LEU A 237 -24.20 -10.97 2.15
N ALA A 238 -24.00 -10.36 0.98
CA ALA A 238 -24.65 -10.72 -0.28
C ALA A 238 -23.79 -11.72 -1.07
N PHE A 239 -24.27 -12.97 -1.09
CA PHE A 239 -24.17 -13.96 -2.16
C PHE A 239 -23.55 -13.47 -3.48
N THR A 240 -22.22 -13.51 -3.64
CA THR A 240 -21.57 -13.57 -4.96
C THR A 240 -20.25 -14.32 -4.83
N GLN A 241 -20.10 -15.38 -5.63
CA GLN A 241 -18.98 -16.33 -5.64
C GLN A 241 -17.63 -15.75 -6.09
N ASN A 242 -17.53 -14.43 -6.24
CA ASN A 242 -16.28 -13.77 -6.60
C ASN A 242 -15.90 -12.82 -5.47
N SER A 243 -15.41 -13.38 -4.37
CA SER A 243 -14.53 -12.62 -3.49
C SER A 243 -13.29 -12.28 -4.31
N SER A 244 -13.33 -11.13 -4.98
CA SER A 244 -12.10 -10.48 -5.41
C SER A 244 -11.36 -10.15 -4.13
N ASN A 245 -10.48 -11.06 -3.72
CA ASN A 245 -9.39 -10.77 -2.79
C ASN A 245 -8.54 -9.74 -3.52
N LEU A 246 -8.95 -8.47 -3.50
CA LEU A 246 -8.09 -7.38 -3.92
C LEU A 246 -6.98 -7.39 -2.87
N PRO A 247 -5.76 -7.84 -3.22
CA PRO A 247 -4.68 -7.79 -2.26
C PRO A 247 -4.47 -6.31 -1.96
N PHE A 248 -4.66 -5.90 -0.70
CA PHE A 248 -4.03 -4.67 -0.24
C PHE A 248 -2.54 -4.93 -0.35
N ASN A 249 -1.99 -4.51 -1.48
CA ASN A 249 -0.64 -4.80 -1.93
C ASN A 249 0.35 -4.38 -0.85
N ASN A 250 1.06 -5.37 -0.28
CA ASN A 250 2.26 -5.28 0.55
C ASN A 250 2.48 -3.96 1.30
N ILE A 251 1.54 -3.51 2.15
CA ILE A 251 1.88 -2.44 3.10
C ILE A 251 2.92 -3.03 4.05
N PRO A 252 4.18 -2.56 4.03
CA PRO A 252 5.20 -3.13 4.90
C PRO A 252 4.77 -2.99 6.35
N PHE A 253 4.90 -4.08 7.12
CA PHE A 253 4.50 -4.14 8.52
C PHE A 253 5.03 -2.95 9.34
N TRP A 254 6.28 -2.53 9.11
CA TRP A 254 6.90 -1.42 9.82
C TRP A 254 6.18 -0.08 9.60
N ILE A 255 5.50 0.13 8.47
CA ILE A 255 4.69 1.32 8.22
C ILE A 255 3.43 1.30 9.10
N VAL A 256 2.72 0.16 9.14
CA VAL A 256 1.52 -0.01 9.97
C VAL A 256 1.87 0.16 11.45
N PHE A 257 2.97 -0.46 11.87
CA PHE A 257 3.48 -0.37 13.24
C PHE A 257 3.90 1.07 13.61
N ALA A 258 4.61 1.77 12.73
CA ALA A 258 4.98 3.17 12.94
C ALA A 258 3.73 4.07 13.04
N LEU A 259 2.76 3.88 12.14
CA LEU A 259 1.50 4.62 12.14
C LEU A 259 0.70 4.38 13.43
N ALA A 260 0.62 3.14 13.90
CA ALA A 260 -0.03 2.80 15.17
C ALA A 260 0.55 3.60 16.34
N ASN A 261 1.89 3.66 16.43
CA ASN A 261 2.58 4.43 17.47
C ASN A 261 2.38 5.94 17.32
N ILE A 262 2.42 6.48 16.09
CA ILE A 262 2.14 7.91 15.84
C ILE A 262 0.72 8.28 16.27
N LEU A 263 -0.27 7.46 15.92
CA LEU A 263 -1.68 7.66 16.31
C LEU A 263 -1.84 7.58 17.84
N LEU A 264 -1.17 6.65 18.50
CA LEU A 264 -1.19 6.53 19.96
C LEU A 264 -0.56 7.76 20.65
N ILE A 265 0.61 8.22 20.19
CA ILE A 265 1.24 9.45 20.69
C ILE A 265 0.31 10.64 20.49
N GLY A 266 -0.29 10.76 19.30
CA GLY A 266 -1.27 11.81 18.98
C GLY A 266 -2.49 11.76 19.91
N THR A 267 -3.00 10.57 20.21
CA THR A 267 -4.11 10.35 21.15
C THR A 267 -3.76 10.87 22.55
N LEU A 268 -2.58 10.50 23.07
CA LEU A 268 -2.14 10.91 24.40
C LEU A 268 -1.94 12.42 24.51
N LEU A 269 -1.36 13.04 23.49
CA LEU A 269 -1.21 14.49 23.42
C LEU A 269 -2.57 15.19 23.33
N ASN A 270 -3.49 14.67 22.52
CA ASN A 270 -4.83 15.24 22.37
C ASN A 270 -5.66 15.14 23.65
N LEU A 271 -5.59 13.99 24.35
CA LEU A 271 -6.21 13.81 25.65
C LEU A 271 -5.71 14.84 26.67
N TRP A 272 -4.40 15.13 26.67
CA TRP A 272 -3.84 16.16 27.53
C TRP A 272 -4.38 17.56 27.16
N PHE A 273 -4.51 17.88 25.87
CA PHE A 273 -5.13 19.13 25.44
C PHE A 273 -6.60 19.24 25.87
N VAL A 274 -7.38 18.16 25.84
CA VAL A 274 -8.77 18.13 26.33
C VAL A 274 -8.85 18.57 27.79
N ILE A 275 -7.90 18.13 28.63
CA ILE A 275 -7.86 18.48 30.06
C ILE A 275 -7.62 19.99 30.24
N LEU A 276 -6.76 20.58 29.41
CA LEU A 276 -6.35 21.99 29.52
C LEU A 276 -7.35 22.99 28.94
N GLN A 277 -8.25 22.57 28.04
CA GLN A 277 -9.18 23.52 27.41
C GLN A 277 -10.18 24.10 28.41
N PRO A 278 -10.38 25.43 28.50
CA PRO A 278 -11.40 26.00 29.38
C PRO A 278 -12.82 25.89 28.79
N SER A 279 -12.94 25.96 27.47
CA SER A 279 -14.24 25.94 26.78
C SER A 279 -14.85 24.54 26.74
N LYS A 280 -16.11 24.42 27.19
CA LYS A 280 -16.88 23.16 27.15
C LYS A 280 -17.01 22.61 25.73
N ILE A 281 -17.25 23.48 24.74
CA ILE A 281 -17.41 23.08 23.33
C ILE A 281 -16.10 22.50 22.81
N ALA A 282 -14.97 23.19 23.06
CA ALA A 282 -13.66 22.71 22.63
C ALA A 282 -13.29 21.36 23.28
N LYS A 283 -13.63 21.16 24.57
CA LYS A 283 -13.45 19.86 25.25
C LYS A 283 -14.21 18.74 24.54
N ILE A 284 -15.49 18.97 24.23
CA ILE A 284 -16.33 17.95 23.56
C ILE A 284 -15.76 17.62 22.18
N THR A 285 -15.41 18.63 21.37
CA THR A 285 -14.86 18.42 20.02
C THR A 285 -13.54 17.67 20.06
N LEU A 286 -12.59 18.08 20.91
CA LEU A 286 -11.28 17.42 21.03
C LEU A 286 -11.42 16.02 21.64
N SER A 287 -12.37 15.79 22.56
CA SER A 287 -12.65 14.47 23.11
C SER A 287 -13.16 13.52 22.02
N CYS A 288 -14.13 13.96 21.21
CA CYS A 288 -14.61 13.19 20.06
C CYS A 288 -13.47 12.83 19.10
N PHE A 289 -12.62 13.79 18.76
CA PHE A 289 -11.45 13.55 17.90
C PHE A 289 -10.45 12.57 18.55
N THR A 290 -10.21 12.68 19.85
CA THR A 290 -9.36 11.74 20.62
C THR A 290 -9.90 10.32 20.53
N THR A 291 -11.21 10.13 20.69
CA THR A 291 -11.85 8.80 20.59
C THR A 291 -11.66 8.18 19.21
N VAL A 292 -11.79 8.97 18.13
CA VAL A 292 -11.59 8.47 16.75
C VAL A 292 -10.14 8.04 16.52
N ILE A 293 -9.16 8.88 16.90
CA ILE A 293 -7.73 8.52 16.75
C ILE A 293 -7.40 7.28 17.59
N TYR A 294 -7.93 7.21 18.82
CA TYR A 294 -7.73 6.06 19.70
C TYR A 294 -8.27 4.77 19.06
N ALA A 295 -9.48 4.79 18.53
CA ALA A 295 -10.08 3.64 17.84
C ALA A 295 -9.23 3.20 16.63
N LEU A 296 -8.72 4.15 15.84
CA LEU A 296 -7.79 3.86 14.73
C LEU A 296 -6.48 3.24 15.23
N SER A 297 -5.93 3.73 16.34
CA SER A 297 -4.71 3.18 16.93
C SER A 297 -4.91 1.74 17.43
N ILE A 298 -6.05 1.44 18.06
CA ILE A 298 -6.41 0.07 18.46
C ILE A 298 -6.51 -0.82 17.23
N GLY A 299 -7.22 -0.39 16.18
CA GLY A 299 -7.34 -1.15 14.94
C GLY A 299 -5.99 -1.44 14.28
N ALA A 300 -5.07 -0.47 14.30
CA ALA A 300 -3.71 -0.67 13.81
C ALA A 300 -2.91 -1.66 14.68
N TYR A 301 -3.10 -1.65 16.00
CA TYR A 301 -2.47 -2.63 16.90
C TYR A 301 -3.08 -4.02 16.79
N THR A 302 -4.39 -4.16 16.57
CA THR A 302 -5.00 -5.49 16.32
C THR A 302 -4.46 -6.09 15.04
N LEU A 303 -4.27 -5.26 13.99
CA LEU A 303 -3.49 -5.68 12.82
C LEU A 303 -2.05 -6.02 13.23
N CYS A 304 -1.34 -5.25 14.03
CA CYS A 304 0.02 -5.68 14.41
C CYS A 304 0.06 -7.04 15.16
N ILE A 305 -0.90 -7.32 16.05
CA ILE A 305 -1.00 -8.61 16.78
C ILE A 305 -1.14 -9.77 15.82
N SER A 306 -2.14 -9.70 14.93
CA SER A 306 -2.42 -10.84 14.08
C SER A 306 -1.27 -11.06 13.07
N TYR A 307 -0.38 -10.07 12.82
CA TYR A 307 0.77 -10.22 11.94
C TYR A 307 1.85 -11.04 12.64
N PHE A 308 2.13 -10.68 13.90
CA PHE A 308 3.07 -11.43 14.71
C PHE A 308 2.63 -12.89 14.89
N VAL A 309 1.33 -13.12 15.11
CA VAL A 309 0.80 -14.47 15.36
C VAL A 309 0.66 -15.28 14.07
N GLU A 310 0.02 -14.74 13.03
CA GLU A 310 -0.37 -15.54 11.85
C GLU A 310 0.74 -15.61 10.80
N ILE A 311 1.57 -14.58 10.69
CA ILE A 311 2.55 -14.47 9.59
C ILE A 311 3.96 -14.83 10.04
N LEU A 312 4.35 -14.35 11.22
CA LEU A 312 5.67 -14.64 11.78
C LEU A 312 5.70 -15.89 12.66
N ASP A 313 4.54 -16.52 12.89
CA ASP A 313 4.37 -17.69 13.76
C ASP A 313 5.00 -17.47 15.16
N LEU A 314 4.97 -16.23 15.63
CA LEU A 314 5.52 -15.91 16.95
C LEU A 314 4.54 -16.37 18.02
N ASN A 315 5.10 -16.82 19.13
CA ASN A 315 4.32 -17.08 20.33
C ASN A 315 3.47 -15.85 20.67
N LYS A 316 2.15 -16.05 20.83
CA LYS A 316 1.17 -15.01 21.16
C LYS A 316 1.61 -14.12 22.33
N TRP A 317 2.24 -14.70 23.35
CA TRP A 317 2.74 -13.96 24.51
C TRP A 317 3.92 -13.05 24.15
N LEU A 318 4.80 -13.49 23.25
CA LEU A 318 5.93 -12.68 22.76
C LEU A 318 5.43 -11.52 21.87
N GLY A 319 4.44 -11.77 21.01
CA GLY A 319 3.79 -10.70 20.24
C GLY A 319 3.14 -9.64 21.16
N LEU A 320 2.46 -10.09 22.22
CA LEU A 320 1.86 -9.21 23.22
C LEU A 320 2.92 -8.38 23.97
N THR A 321 4.05 -8.97 24.39
CA THR A 321 5.09 -8.23 25.12
C THR A 321 5.76 -7.18 24.26
N ILE A 322 6.04 -7.47 22.98
CA ILE A 322 6.56 -6.50 22.02
C ILE A 322 5.60 -5.31 21.90
N LEU A 323 4.29 -5.57 21.78
CA LEU A 323 3.30 -4.51 21.66
C LEU A 323 3.15 -3.68 22.94
N LEU A 324 3.15 -4.31 24.11
CA LEU A 324 3.15 -3.61 25.39
C LEU A 324 4.38 -2.70 25.52
N SER A 325 5.56 -3.17 25.13
CA SER A 325 6.78 -2.35 25.12
C SER A 325 6.72 -1.17 24.14
N SER A 326 6.06 -1.36 22.99
CA SER A 326 5.82 -0.29 22.02
C SER A 326 4.87 0.78 22.57
N ILE A 327 3.81 0.36 23.26
CA ILE A 327 2.83 1.25 23.90
C ILE A 327 3.51 2.07 25.00
N THR A 328 4.35 1.45 25.83
CA THR A 328 5.10 2.19 26.87
C THR A 328 6.08 3.19 26.27
N LEU A 329 6.77 2.82 25.18
CA LEU A 329 7.66 3.73 24.45
C LEU A 329 6.91 4.93 23.85
N SER A 330 5.73 4.69 23.27
CA SER A 330 4.84 5.75 22.79
C SER A 330 4.38 6.67 23.92
N GLY A 331 4.04 6.12 25.08
CA GLY A 331 3.75 6.89 26.28
C GLY A 331 4.91 7.79 26.69
N TYR A 332 6.12 7.25 26.74
CA TYR A 332 7.33 8.02 27.02
C TYR A 332 7.56 9.12 25.97
N GLY A 333 7.43 8.80 24.68
CA GLY A 333 7.53 9.76 23.58
C GLY A 333 6.56 10.93 23.72
N ALA A 334 5.29 10.64 24.05
CA ALA A 334 4.29 11.67 24.31
C ALA A 334 4.68 12.58 25.49
N THR A 335 5.18 12.01 26.60
CA THR A 335 5.63 12.81 27.76
C THR A 335 6.85 13.69 27.45
N MET A 336 7.78 13.19 26.63
CA MET A 336 8.95 13.93 26.17
C MET A 336 8.57 15.08 25.25
N LEU A 337 7.71 14.82 24.25
CA LEU A 337 7.19 15.86 23.35
C LEU A 337 6.45 16.93 24.14
N ARG A 338 5.61 16.53 25.10
CA ARG A 338 4.94 17.45 26.02
C ARG A 338 5.94 18.35 26.74
N ARG A 339 6.97 17.78 27.35
CA ARG A 339 7.96 18.52 28.15
C ARG A 339 8.76 19.53 27.31
N ASN A 340 9.12 19.17 26.08
CA ASN A 340 10.03 19.96 25.26
C ASN A 340 9.31 21.07 24.47
N TYR A 341 8.10 20.81 23.98
CA TYR A 341 7.39 21.75 23.11
C TYR A 341 6.36 22.60 23.83
N PHE A 342 5.95 22.22 25.04
CA PHE A 342 4.92 22.93 25.80
C PHE A 342 5.37 23.26 27.24
N PRO A 343 6.52 23.95 27.42
CA PRO A 343 7.05 24.24 28.76
C PRO A 343 6.16 25.20 29.56
N GLU A 344 5.38 26.04 28.87
CA GLU A 344 4.53 27.07 29.49
C GLU A 344 3.33 26.49 30.27
N LEU A 345 2.98 25.23 30.01
CA LEU A 345 1.84 24.54 30.61
C LEU A 345 2.21 23.77 31.90
N LYS A 346 3.38 24.07 32.51
CA LYS A 346 3.82 23.49 33.79
C LYS A 346 3.25 24.19 35.03
N ASN A 347 2.69 25.38 34.85
CA ASN A 347 2.06 26.19 35.90
C ASN A 347 0.55 26.15 35.71
#